data_AF-A0A951J9W0-F1
#
_entry.id   AF-A0A951J9W0-F1
#
_cell.length_a   1.000
_cell.length_b   1.000
_cell.length_c   1.000
_cell.angle_alpha   90.00
_cell.angle_beta   90.00
_cell.angle_gamma   90.00
#
_symmetry.space_group_name_H-M   'P 1'
#
loop_
_entity.id
_entity.type
_entity.pdbx_description
1 polymer ?
#
loop_
_entity_poly.entity_id
_entity_poly.type
_entity_poly.pdbx_seq_one_letter_code
_entity_poly.pdbx_strand_id
1 'polypeptide(L)'
;MIGRARSCIGRLVAIAVVVVAAWAGLRWGPALLPVVEDWLGRAEAGRDGPAPSPELADATLDRLERFRAGEGPPVLALGEAELSSMLRYALPGLVPPGVDRPGVRMDDGRIFLSARVAVDAFPDLPALDQVLGLLPDTVDIVLEGTLGAWGRENLALTIHRMEASRIPLPGRMIPEVLRAFGRRDREGLAPQSMVIPLPEGLASAHVQRDSLFLVADR
;
A
#
# COMPACT_ATOMS: atom_id res chain seq x y z
N MET A 1 -35.25 -41.02 13.01
CA MET A 1 -34.65 -40.14 14.05
C MET A 1 -33.20 -39.84 13.70
N ILE A 2 -32.95 -38.95 12.71
CA ILE A 2 -31.60 -38.57 12.27
C ILE A 2 -31.60 -37.04 12.12
N GLY A 3 -31.47 -36.33 13.24
CA GLY A 3 -31.61 -34.87 13.26
C GLY A 3 -30.72 -34.12 14.26
N ARG A 4 -29.89 -34.83 15.06
CA ARG A 4 -29.01 -34.21 16.07
C ARG A 4 -27.52 -34.27 15.77
N ALA A 5 -27.07 -35.13 14.85
CA ALA A 5 -25.64 -35.38 14.64
C ALA A 5 -24.89 -34.28 13.85
N ARG A 6 -25.57 -33.50 12.98
CA ARG A 6 -24.89 -32.46 12.16
C ARG A 6 -24.54 -31.19 12.94
N SER A 7 -25.21 -30.91 14.05
CA SER A 7 -24.96 -29.70 14.86
C SER A 7 -23.75 -29.85 15.80
N CYS A 8 -23.49 -31.06 16.31
CA CYS A 8 -22.34 -31.32 17.17
C CYS A 8 -21.01 -31.25 16.42
N ILE A 9 -20.96 -31.69 15.16
CA ILE A 9 -19.73 -31.69 14.35
C ILE A 9 -19.30 -30.26 14.02
N GLY A 10 -20.23 -29.38 13.63
CA GLY A 10 -19.92 -27.97 13.36
C GLY A 10 -19.42 -27.21 14.60
N ARG A 11 -19.98 -27.49 15.77
CA ARG A 11 -19.52 -26.92 17.05
C ARG A 11 -18.14 -27.42 17.45
N LEU A 12 -17.85 -28.71 17.25
CA LEU A 12 -16.53 -29.29 17.55
C LEU A 12 -15.44 -28.74 16.63
N VAL A 13 -15.74 -28.52 15.34
CA VAL A 13 -14.79 -27.89 14.41
C VAL A 13 -14.55 -26.43 14.78
N ALA A 14 -15.58 -25.66 15.11
CA ALA A 14 -15.42 -24.27 15.56
C ALA A 14 -14.58 -24.17 16.84
N ILE A 15 -14.84 -25.05 17.81
CA ILE A 15 -14.04 -25.11 19.05
C ILE A 15 -12.60 -25.52 18.74
N ALA A 16 -12.38 -26.48 17.84
CA ALA A 16 -11.02 -26.86 17.43
C ALA A 16 -10.28 -25.70 16.75
N VAL A 17 -10.95 -24.93 15.88
CA VAL A 17 -10.35 -23.74 15.25
C VAL A 17 -10.02 -22.67 16.28
N VAL A 18 -10.91 -22.41 17.24
CA VAL A 18 -10.66 -21.43 18.33
C VAL A 18 -9.53 -21.91 19.23
N VAL A 19 -9.46 -23.20 19.55
CA VAL A 19 -8.39 -23.78 20.37
C VAL A 19 -7.06 -23.76 19.62
N VAL A 20 -7.03 -24.04 18.32
CA VAL A 20 -5.82 -23.93 17.49
C VAL A 20 -5.38 -22.48 17.35
N ALA A 21 -6.31 -21.53 17.17
CA ALA A 21 -6.00 -20.10 17.12
C ALA A 21 -5.49 -19.57 18.47
N ALA A 22 -6.11 -19.98 19.57
CA ALA A 22 -5.66 -19.63 20.92
C ALA A 22 -4.30 -20.27 21.25
N TRP A 23 -4.08 -21.52 20.83
CA TRP A 23 -2.81 -22.22 21.02
C TRP A 23 -1.69 -21.62 20.16
N ALA A 24 -1.99 -21.22 18.93
CA ALA A 24 -1.06 -20.48 18.07
C ALA A 24 -0.70 -19.11 18.68
N GLY A 25 -1.70 -18.40 19.23
CA GLY A 25 -1.50 -17.15 19.97
C GLY A 25 -0.65 -17.34 21.23
N LEU A 26 -0.78 -18.47 21.93
CA LEU A 26 0.01 -18.76 23.15
C LEU A 26 1.43 -19.25 22.83
N ARG A 27 1.63 -19.98 21.73
CA ARG A 27 2.91 -20.60 21.36
C ARG A 27 3.85 -19.63 20.62
N TRP A 28 3.30 -18.68 19.87
CA TRP A 28 4.03 -17.68 19.07
C TRP A 28 3.73 -16.23 19.46
N GLY A 29 2.95 -16.02 20.53
CA GLY A 29 2.53 -14.70 21.05
C GLY A 29 3.60 -13.62 21.05
N PRO A 30 4.80 -13.83 21.65
CA PRO A 30 5.79 -12.75 21.75
C PRO A 30 6.51 -12.42 20.42
N ALA A 31 6.32 -13.19 19.34
CA ALA A 31 6.99 -12.95 18.05
C ALA A 31 6.08 -12.30 16.99
N LEU A 32 4.76 -12.50 17.08
CA LEU A 32 3.79 -11.96 16.11
C LEU A 32 3.10 -10.68 16.60
N LEU A 33 2.90 -10.53 17.92
CA LEU A 33 2.28 -9.34 18.51
C LEU A 33 3.10 -8.05 18.32
N PRO A 34 4.44 -8.00 18.51
CA PRO A 34 5.18 -6.75 18.31
C PRO A 34 5.21 -6.32 16.84
N VAL A 35 5.25 -7.26 15.88
CA VAL A 35 5.19 -6.92 14.45
C VAL A 35 3.82 -6.35 14.08
N VAL A 36 2.74 -6.83 14.70
CA VAL A 36 1.39 -6.32 14.43
C VAL A 36 1.15 -5.01 15.19
N GLU A 37 1.63 -4.84 16.42
CA GLU A 37 1.51 -3.61 17.23
C GLU A 37 2.39 -2.47 16.71
N ASP A 38 3.63 -2.74 16.32
CA ASP A 38 4.56 -1.76 15.74
C ASP A 38 4.07 -1.32 14.34
N TRP A 39 3.32 -2.18 13.64
CA TRP A 39 2.72 -1.89 12.32
C TRP A 39 1.34 -1.20 12.46
N LEU A 40 0.54 -1.57 13.47
CA LEU A 40 -0.67 -0.84 13.92
C LEU A 40 -0.31 0.56 14.42
N GLY A 41 0.83 0.71 15.10
CA GLY A 41 1.39 1.99 15.51
C GLY A 41 1.82 2.83 14.31
N ARG A 42 2.45 2.23 13.29
CA ARG A 42 2.88 2.90 12.05
C ARG A 42 1.74 3.46 11.19
N ALA A 43 0.53 2.91 11.27
CA ALA A 43 -0.66 3.48 10.60
C ALA A 43 -1.16 4.75 11.31
N GLU A 44 -0.84 4.92 12.60
CA GLU A 44 -1.20 6.10 13.42
C GLU A 44 -0.02 7.07 13.61
N ALA A 45 1.23 6.65 13.36
CA ALA A 45 2.47 7.37 13.69
C ALA A 45 2.94 8.38 12.62
N GLY A 46 2.04 8.91 11.79
CA GLY A 46 2.34 10.03 10.88
C GLY A 46 2.29 11.42 11.56
N ARG A 47 2.57 11.51 12.87
CA ARG A 47 2.29 12.73 13.67
C ARG A 47 3.43 13.73 13.83
N ASP A 48 4.63 13.45 13.32
CA ASP A 48 5.80 14.33 13.53
C ASP A 48 6.21 15.17 12.30
N GLY A 49 5.46 15.08 11.19
CA GLY A 49 5.65 15.92 9.99
C GLY A 49 4.58 17.00 9.84
N PRO A 50 4.81 18.05 9.02
CA PRO A 50 3.76 18.97 8.62
C PRO A 50 2.59 18.19 8.02
N ALA A 51 1.37 18.50 8.44
CA ALA A 51 0.19 17.84 7.88
C ALA A 51 0.14 18.08 6.35
N PRO A 52 -0.24 17.08 5.53
CA PRO A 52 -0.33 17.26 4.10
C PRO A 52 -1.27 18.42 3.74
N SER A 53 -0.79 19.36 2.91
CA SER A 53 -1.53 20.56 2.55
C SER A 53 -1.40 20.90 1.07
N PRO A 54 -2.35 21.67 0.50
CA PRO A 54 -2.25 22.13 -0.89
C PRO A 54 -1.00 22.97 -1.13
N GLU A 55 -0.65 23.86 -0.20
CA GLU A 55 0.51 24.75 -0.33
C GLU A 55 1.83 23.95 -0.33
N LEU A 56 1.89 22.86 0.44
CA LEU A 56 3.04 21.96 0.42
C LEU A 56 3.13 21.19 -0.89
N ALA A 57 2.00 20.81 -1.49
CA ALA A 57 1.98 20.17 -2.80
C ALA A 57 2.53 21.09 -3.90
N ASP A 58 2.06 22.33 -3.96
CA ASP A 58 2.50 23.33 -4.93
C ASP A 58 4.00 23.66 -4.77
N ALA A 59 4.44 23.93 -3.55
CA ALA A 59 5.86 24.19 -3.27
C ALA A 59 6.77 23.00 -3.62
N THR A 60 6.27 21.78 -3.48
CA THR A 60 7.00 20.56 -3.85
C THR A 60 7.05 20.39 -5.36
N LEU A 61 5.95 20.64 -6.07
CA LEU A 61 5.92 20.64 -7.54
C LEU A 61 6.91 21.65 -8.12
N ASP A 62 6.91 22.89 -7.63
CA ASP A 62 7.86 23.93 -8.07
C ASP A 62 9.32 23.51 -7.86
N ARG A 63 9.60 22.76 -6.79
CA ARG A 63 10.94 22.22 -6.54
C ARG A 63 11.29 21.09 -7.50
N LEU A 64 10.33 20.20 -7.79
CA LEU A 64 10.50 19.10 -8.73
C LEU A 64 10.71 19.62 -10.16
N GLU A 65 9.95 20.64 -10.59
CA GLU A 65 10.07 21.25 -11.91
C GLU A 65 11.44 21.91 -12.11
N ARG A 66 11.90 22.70 -11.14
CA ARG A 66 13.26 23.28 -11.16
C ARG A 66 14.34 22.20 -11.19
N PHE A 67 14.19 21.16 -10.38
CA PHE A 67 15.12 20.03 -10.38
C PHE A 67 15.20 19.33 -11.75
N ARG A 68 14.05 19.13 -12.41
CA ARG A 68 13.95 18.56 -13.77
C ARG A 68 14.52 19.49 -14.84
N ALA A 69 14.40 20.80 -14.67
CA ALA A 69 15.04 21.79 -15.53
C ALA A 69 16.58 21.85 -15.38
N GLY A 70 17.15 21.06 -14.47
CA GLY A 70 18.58 21.04 -14.18
C GLY A 70 19.01 22.12 -13.18
N GLU A 71 18.06 22.85 -12.59
CA GLU A 71 18.32 23.85 -11.58
C GLU A 71 18.50 23.19 -10.21
N GLY A 72 19.70 23.33 -9.64
CA GLY A 72 20.02 22.85 -8.29
C GLY A 72 20.80 21.53 -8.24
N PRO A 73 20.83 20.86 -7.08
CA PRO A 73 21.67 19.69 -6.83
C PRO A 73 21.29 18.52 -7.75
N PRO A 74 22.19 17.54 -7.96
CA PRO A 74 21.93 16.36 -8.80
C PRO A 74 20.94 15.37 -8.18
N VAL A 75 20.61 15.56 -6.90
CA VAL A 75 19.69 14.71 -6.14
C VAL A 75 18.67 15.59 -5.42
N LEU A 76 17.40 15.19 -5.48
CA LEU A 76 16.28 15.81 -4.77
C LEU A 76 15.71 14.78 -3.78
N ALA A 77 15.61 15.14 -2.50
CA ALA A 77 14.94 14.33 -1.49
C ALA A 77 13.53 14.87 -1.24
N LEU A 78 12.54 13.96 -1.24
CA LEU A 78 11.14 14.25 -0.94
C LEU A 78 10.69 13.44 0.27
N GLY A 79 10.16 14.13 1.29
CA GLY A 79 9.64 13.49 2.50
C GLY A 79 8.22 12.94 2.35
N GLU A 80 7.76 12.23 3.38
CA GLU A 80 6.42 11.63 3.44
C GLU A 80 5.28 12.65 3.29
N ALA A 81 5.40 13.80 3.96
CA ALA A 81 4.39 14.87 3.90
C ALA A 81 4.31 15.53 2.53
N GLU A 82 5.46 15.70 1.86
CA GLU A 82 5.56 16.26 0.51
C GLU A 82 4.91 15.31 -0.50
N LEU A 83 5.26 14.01 -0.47
CA LEU A 83 4.64 13.00 -1.34
C LEU A 83 3.14 12.82 -1.08
N SER A 84 2.73 12.80 0.19
CA SER A 84 1.31 12.69 0.54
C SER A 84 0.51 13.90 0.06
N SER A 85 1.10 15.10 0.16
CA SER A 85 0.51 16.33 -0.38
C SER A 85 0.40 16.28 -1.90
N MET A 86 1.46 15.83 -2.59
CA MET A 86 1.45 15.68 -4.04
C MET A 86 0.37 14.69 -4.53
N LEU A 87 0.28 13.51 -3.91
CA LEU A 87 -0.74 12.51 -4.26
C LEU A 87 -2.17 13.03 -4.03
N ARG A 88 -2.38 13.81 -2.97
CA ARG A 88 -3.70 14.29 -2.59
C ARG A 88 -4.16 15.50 -3.41
N TYR A 89 -3.26 16.42 -3.73
CA TYR A 89 -3.62 17.75 -4.26
C TYR A 89 -3.05 18.05 -5.64
N ALA A 90 -1.83 17.59 -5.95
CA ALA A 90 -1.11 17.98 -7.16
C ALA A 90 -1.38 17.08 -8.37
N LEU A 91 -1.87 15.86 -8.16
CA LEU A 91 -1.99 14.84 -9.22
C LEU A 91 -3.45 14.40 -9.45
N PRO A 92 -4.33 15.31 -9.92
CA PRO A 92 -5.68 14.93 -10.30
C PRO A 92 -5.64 13.93 -11.46
N GLY A 93 -6.16 12.72 -11.23
CA GLY A 93 -6.25 11.64 -12.24
C GLY A 93 -5.37 10.41 -12.00
N LEU A 94 -4.41 10.45 -11.05
CA LEU A 94 -3.70 9.24 -10.60
C LEU A 94 -4.45 8.47 -9.51
N VAL A 95 -5.27 9.18 -8.73
CA VAL A 95 -6.13 8.60 -7.69
C VAL A 95 -7.44 8.15 -8.35
N PRO A 96 -7.74 6.84 -8.38
CA PRO A 96 -8.99 6.34 -8.93
C PRO A 96 -10.21 6.91 -8.20
N PRO A 97 -11.38 7.02 -8.88
CA PRO A 97 -12.62 7.38 -8.20
C PRO A 97 -12.90 6.40 -7.04
N GLY A 98 -13.35 6.94 -5.90
CA GLY A 98 -13.61 6.16 -4.69
C GLY A 98 -12.41 5.95 -3.77
N VAL A 99 -11.24 6.50 -4.08
CA VAL A 99 -10.08 6.55 -3.18
C VAL A 99 -9.98 7.93 -2.52
N ASP A 100 -10.10 7.98 -1.21
CA ASP A 100 -9.98 9.18 -0.36
C ASP A 100 -8.73 9.11 0.52
N ARG A 101 -8.20 10.27 0.88
CA ARG A 101 -7.04 10.44 1.79
C ARG A 101 -5.85 9.52 1.49
N PRO A 102 -5.30 9.54 0.27
CA PRO A 102 -4.05 8.84 0.01
C PRO A 102 -2.94 9.39 0.92
N GLY A 103 -2.08 8.50 1.39
CA GLY A 103 -0.93 8.79 2.23
C GLY A 103 0.25 7.89 1.86
N VAL A 104 1.45 8.43 2.00
CA VAL A 104 2.71 7.73 1.76
C VAL A 104 3.53 7.82 3.02
N ARG A 105 4.00 6.66 3.47
CA ARG A 105 5.03 6.53 4.51
C ARG A 105 6.18 5.70 3.95
N MET A 106 7.40 6.02 4.36
CA MET A 106 8.62 5.39 3.89
C MET A 106 9.46 4.99 5.09
N ASP A 107 9.94 3.75 5.08
CA ASP A 107 10.72 3.22 6.20
C ASP A 107 11.64 2.12 5.70
N ASP A 108 12.94 2.24 5.97
CA ASP A 108 13.98 1.26 5.61
C ASP A 108 13.86 0.69 4.17
N GLY A 109 13.67 1.57 3.19
CA GLY A 109 13.58 1.20 1.76
C GLY A 109 12.24 0.59 1.35
N ARG A 110 11.27 0.54 2.26
CA ARG A 110 9.88 0.14 2.01
C ARG A 110 8.99 1.36 1.86
N ILE A 111 7.96 1.20 1.05
CA ILE A 111 6.88 2.18 0.88
C ILE A 111 5.62 1.57 1.45
N PHE A 112 4.92 2.38 2.24
CA PHE A 112 3.59 2.09 2.75
C PHE A 112 2.62 3.10 2.14
N LEU A 113 1.71 2.63 1.31
CA LEU A 113 0.65 3.45 0.75
C LEU A 113 -0.63 3.16 1.53
N SER A 114 -1.25 4.19 2.09
CA SER A 114 -2.52 4.08 2.78
C SER A 114 -3.58 4.89 2.05
N ALA A 115 -4.79 4.37 1.95
CA ALA A 115 -5.93 5.16 1.46
C ALA A 115 -7.24 4.61 2.01
N ARG A 116 -8.27 5.45 2.02
CA ARG A 116 -9.65 5.03 2.31
C ARG A 116 -10.36 4.76 0.98
N VAL A 117 -10.81 3.54 0.78
CA VAL A 117 -11.42 3.13 -0.49
C VAL A 117 -12.89 2.79 -0.25
N ALA A 118 -13.79 3.40 -1.02
CA ALA A 118 -15.20 3.02 -1.03
C ALA A 118 -15.35 1.59 -1.56
N VAL A 119 -16.16 0.76 -0.89
CA VAL A 119 -16.38 -0.64 -1.31
C VAL A 119 -16.89 -0.73 -2.74
N ASP A 120 -17.77 0.20 -3.15
CA ASP A 120 -18.30 0.26 -4.51
C ASP A 120 -17.25 0.61 -5.58
N ALA A 121 -16.07 1.09 -5.16
CA ALA A 121 -14.93 1.34 -6.04
C ALA A 121 -13.94 0.17 -6.07
N PHE A 122 -14.16 -0.88 -5.28
CA PHE A 122 -13.35 -2.09 -5.38
C PHE A 122 -13.65 -2.79 -6.70
N PRO A 123 -12.62 -3.41 -7.30
CA PRO A 123 -12.84 -4.26 -8.45
C PRO A 123 -13.68 -5.48 -8.08
N ASP A 124 -14.62 -5.84 -8.95
CA ASP A 124 -15.41 -7.07 -8.84
C ASP A 124 -14.48 -8.30 -8.90
N LEU A 125 -14.14 -8.83 -7.72
CA LEU A 125 -13.29 -10.01 -7.58
C LEU A 125 -14.07 -11.10 -6.82
N PRO A 126 -14.26 -12.30 -7.41
CA PRO A 126 -15.01 -13.39 -6.78
C PRO A 126 -14.43 -13.82 -5.41
N ALA A 127 -13.12 -13.62 -5.22
CA ALA A 127 -12.43 -13.91 -3.97
C ALA A 127 -12.64 -12.83 -2.89
N LEU A 128 -12.98 -11.59 -3.28
CA LEU A 128 -13.32 -10.50 -2.37
C LEU A 128 -14.79 -10.55 -1.95
N ASP A 129 -15.71 -11.04 -2.78
CA ASP A 129 -17.16 -11.09 -2.45
C ASP A 129 -17.46 -11.77 -1.11
N GLN A 130 -16.68 -12.80 -0.76
CA GLN A 130 -16.80 -13.52 0.52
C GLN A 130 -16.39 -12.68 1.73
N VAL A 131 -15.59 -11.64 1.52
CA VAL A 131 -15.06 -10.72 2.54
C VAL A 131 -15.80 -9.37 2.51
N LEU A 132 -16.23 -8.90 1.33
CA LEU A 132 -16.91 -7.60 1.12
C LEU A 132 -18.20 -7.48 1.92
N GLY A 133 -18.98 -8.56 2.08
CA GLY A 133 -20.20 -8.55 2.89
C GLY A 133 -19.98 -8.33 4.40
N LEU A 134 -18.73 -8.34 4.86
CA LEU A 134 -18.33 -8.04 6.24
C LEU A 134 -17.67 -6.66 6.38
N LEU A 135 -17.40 -5.99 5.26
CA LEU A 135 -16.69 -4.71 5.25
C LEU A 135 -17.69 -3.54 5.31
N PRO A 136 -17.36 -2.48 6.06
CA PRO A 136 -18.12 -1.24 6.01
C PRO A 136 -18.01 -0.58 4.63
N ASP A 137 -18.92 0.34 4.30
CA ASP A 137 -19.01 1.04 3.00
C ASP A 137 -17.70 1.73 2.55
N THR A 138 -16.80 1.99 3.50
CA THR A 138 -15.44 2.48 3.24
C THR A 138 -14.42 1.67 4.02
N VAL A 139 -13.34 1.29 3.36
CA VAL A 139 -12.31 0.39 3.88
C VAL A 139 -10.98 1.11 3.86
N ASP A 140 -10.26 1.09 4.98
CA ASP A 140 -8.89 1.58 5.00
C ASP A 140 -7.97 0.50 4.42
N ILE A 141 -7.33 0.80 3.29
CA ILE A 141 -6.36 -0.06 2.60
C ILE A 141 -4.95 0.39 2.95
N VAL A 142 -4.09 -0.59 3.24
CA VAL A 142 -2.64 -0.38 3.38
C VAL A 142 -1.90 -1.33 2.45
N LEU A 143 -1.02 -0.78 1.63
CA LEU A 143 -0.14 -1.51 0.73
C LEU A 143 1.29 -1.34 1.21
N GLU A 144 1.99 -2.45 1.39
CA GLU A 144 3.43 -2.45 1.66
C GLU A 144 4.16 -2.96 0.41
N GLY A 145 5.15 -2.19 -0.03
CA GLY A 145 5.94 -2.54 -1.20
C GLY A 145 7.35 -1.97 -1.19
N THR A 146 8.07 -2.26 -2.26
CA THR A 146 9.39 -1.71 -2.53
C THR A 146 9.43 -1.15 -3.94
N LEU A 147 10.13 -0.03 -4.11
CA LEU A 147 10.37 0.60 -5.40
C LEU A 147 11.73 0.16 -5.94
N GLY A 148 11.75 -0.28 -7.19
CA GLY A 148 12.99 -0.64 -7.88
C GLY A 148 13.00 -0.12 -9.31
N ALA A 149 14.18 -0.05 -9.91
CA ALA A 149 14.31 0.29 -11.33
C ALA A 149 13.67 -0.80 -12.22
N TRP A 150 13.00 -0.39 -13.29
CA TRP A 150 12.43 -1.28 -14.29
C TRP A 150 12.71 -0.73 -15.70
N GLY A 151 13.82 -1.18 -16.30
CA GLY A 151 14.32 -0.58 -17.54
C GLY A 151 14.88 0.83 -17.29
N ARG A 152 14.92 1.67 -18.34
CA ARG A 152 15.51 3.02 -18.28
C ARG A 152 14.51 4.10 -17.86
N GLU A 153 13.24 3.94 -18.23
CA GLU A 153 12.21 5.00 -18.12
C GLU A 153 11.09 4.63 -17.14
N ASN A 154 11.22 3.53 -16.40
CA ASN A 154 10.18 3.08 -15.49
C ASN A 154 10.74 2.56 -14.18
N LEU A 155 9.85 2.55 -13.19
CA LEU A 155 10.04 1.94 -11.89
C LEU A 155 9.07 0.76 -11.76
N ALA A 156 9.46 -0.26 -11.00
CA ALA A 156 8.57 -1.32 -10.55
C ALA A 156 8.26 -1.11 -9.07
N LEU A 157 7.00 -0.85 -8.76
CA LEU A 157 6.48 -0.95 -7.40
C LEU A 157 6.05 -2.39 -7.16
N THR A 158 6.81 -3.11 -6.34
CA THR A 158 6.52 -4.51 -5.97
C THR A 158 5.79 -4.54 -4.65
N ILE A 159 4.56 -5.05 -4.64
CA ILE A 159 3.73 -5.15 -3.45
C ILE A 159 4.01 -6.48 -2.76
N HIS A 160 4.39 -6.42 -1.49
CA HIS A 160 4.68 -7.59 -0.66
C HIS A 160 3.48 -7.98 0.20
N ARG A 161 2.71 -6.99 0.65
CA ARG A 161 1.57 -7.18 1.55
C ARG A 161 0.49 -6.14 1.27
N MET A 162 -0.76 -6.55 1.45
CA MET A 162 -1.93 -5.69 1.34
C MET A 162 -2.85 -5.99 2.52
N GLU A 163 -3.44 -4.95 3.08
CA GLU A 163 -4.41 -5.06 4.17
C GLU A 163 -5.65 -4.24 3.87
N ALA A 164 -6.79 -4.74 4.36
CA ALA A 164 -8.08 -4.09 4.30
C ALA A 164 -8.69 -4.07 5.70
N SER A 165 -8.97 -2.89 6.24
CA SER A 165 -9.49 -2.72 7.61
C SER A 165 -8.67 -3.47 8.67
N ARG A 166 -7.34 -3.42 8.55
CA ARG A 166 -6.35 -4.13 9.43
C ARG A 166 -6.39 -5.66 9.32
N ILE A 167 -7.07 -6.18 8.30
CA ILE A 167 -7.10 -7.61 8.00
C ILE A 167 -6.14 -7.85 6.82
N PRO A 168 -5.10 -8.68 7.00
CA PRO A 168 -4.17 -9.00 5.93
C PRO A 168 -4.88 -9.76 4.82
N LEU A 169 -4.76 -9.26 3.59
CA LEU A 169 -5.27 -9.95 2.43
C LEU A 169 -4.31 -11.07 2.01
N PRO A 170 -4.82 -12.24 1.61
CA PRO A 170 -3.98 -13.32 1.10
C PRO A 170 -3.13 -12.88 -0.09
N GLY A 171 -1.82 -13.14 -0.06
CA GLY A 171 -0.89 -12.69 -1.11
C GLY A 171 -1.26 -13.14 -2.53
N ARG A 172 -1.97 -14.27 -2.68
CA ARG A 172 -2.52 -14.75 -3.96
C ARG A 172 -3.52 -13.78 -4.62
N MET A 173 -4.15 -12.90 -3.84
CA MET A 173 -5.13 -11.93 -4.31
C MET A 173 -4.48 -10.65 -4.82
N ILE A 174 -3.24 -10.35 -4.40
CA ILE A 174 -2.52 -9.13 -4.79
C ILE A 174 -2.45 -8.99 -6.32
N PRO A 175 -2.03 -10.00 -7.10
CA PRO A 175 -1.97 -9.88 -8.56
C PRO A 175 -3.33 -9.58 -9.21
N GLU A 176 -4.42 -10.16 -8.70
CA GLU A 176 -5.77 -9.95 -9.22
C GLU A 176 -6.25 -8.52 -8.95
N VAL A 177 -6.04 -8.03 -7.73
CA VAL A 177 -6.31 -6.64 -7.34
C VAL A 177 -5.51 -5.67 -8.21
N LEU A 178 -4.20 -5.91 -8.38
CA LEU A 178 -3.36 -5.05 -9.22
C LEU A 178 -3.82 -5.03 -10.68
N ARG A 179 -4.20 -6.19 -11.25
CA ARG A 179 -4.75 -6.24 -12.63
C ARG A 179 -6.00 -5.39 -12.76
N ALA A 180 -6.87 -5.44 -11.77
CA ALA A 180 -8.10 -4.67 -11.80
C ALA A 180 -7.87 -3.16 -11.62
N PHE A 181 -6.81 -2.77 -10.92
CA PHE A 181 -6.28 -1.39 -10.92
C PHE A 181 -5.45 -1.02 -12.16
N GLY A 182 -5.50 -1.83 -13.21
CA GLY A 182 -4.88 -1.50 -14.51
C GLY A 182 -3.45 -2.00 -14.70
N ARG A 183 -2.93 -2.86 -13.80
CA ARG A 183 -1.65 -3.56 -14.05
C ARG A 183 -1.76 -4.38 -15.33
N ARG A 184 -0.80 -4.19 -16.23
CA ARG A 184 -0.62 -5.00 -17.44
C ARG A 184 0.52 -5.99 -17.23
N ASP A 185 0.28 -7.25 -17.62
CA ASP A 185 1.32 -8.26 -17.64
C ASP A 185 2.42 -7.86 -18.65
N ARG A 186 3.69 -8.00 -18.23
CA ARG A 186 4.88 -7.72 -19.04
C ARG A 186 5.91 -8.81 -18.76
N GLU A 187 6.69 -9.16 -19.77
CA GLU A 187 7.74 -10.17 -19.63
C GLU A 187 8.75 -9.74 -18.55
N GLY A 188 9.07 -10.67 -17.64
CA GLY A 188 9.97 -10.44 -16.50
C GLY A 188 9.39 -9.64 -15.33
N LEU A 189 8.20 -9.05 -15.46
CA LEU A 189 7.57 -8.29 -14.37
C LEU A 189 6.86 -9.26 -13.41
N ALA A 190 7.14 -9.16 -12.11
CA ALA A 190 6.49 -10.04 -11.15
C ALA A 190 4.95 -9.82 -11.12
N PRO A 191 4.15 -10.86 -10.82
CA PRO A 191 2.69 -10.76 -10.73
C PRO A 191 2.19 -9.70 -9.74
N GLN A 192 2.95 -9.49 -8.67
CA GLN A 192 2.67 -8.52 -7.61
C GLN A 192 3.35 -7.15 -7.82
N SER A 193 3.86 -6.88 -9.03
CA SER A 193 4.51 -5.61 -9.36
C SER A 193 3.67 -4.79 -10.34
N MET A 194 3.66 -3.47 -10.14
CA MET A 194 3.09 -2.48 -11.05
C MET A 194 4.20 -1.60 -11.62
N VAL A 195 4.12 -1.30 -12.92
CA VAL A 195 5.06 -0.38 -13.56
C VAL A 195 4.56 1.05 -13.39
N ILE A 196 5.44 1.92 -12.93
CA ILE A 196 5.21 3.36 -12.77
C ILE A 196 6.17 4.07 -13.73
N PRO A 197 5.68 4.93 -14.64
CA PRO A 197 6.56 5.70 -15.52
C PRO A 197 7.41 6.65 -14.68
N LEU A 198 8.70 6.71 -14.98
CA LEU A 198 9.59 7.67 -14.37
C LEU A 198 9.38 9.03 -15.08
N PRO A 199 9.15 10.14 -14.34
CA PRO A 199 9.07 11.47 -14.95
C PRO A 199 10.31 11.80 -15.77
N GLU A 200 10.14 12.46 -16.91
CA GLU A 200 11.26 12.86 -17.77
C GLU A 200 12.28 13.73 -17.00
N GLY A 201 13.57 13.56 -17.29
CA GLY A 201 14.66 14.27 -16.62
C GLY A 201 15.11 13.61 -15.31
N LEU A 202 14.57 12.44 -14.97
CA LEU A 202 15.04 11.61 -13.85
C LEU A 202 15.75 10.36 -14.38
N ALA A 203 16.89 10.04 -13.79
CA ALA A 203 17.64 8.81 -14.07
C ALA A 203 17.20 7.65 -13.17
N SER A 204 16.85 7.94 -11.91
CA SER A 204 16.37 6.93 -10.97
C SER A 204 15.61 7.53 -9.79
N ALA A 205 14.84 6.69 -9.10
CA ALA A 205 14.21 7.02 -7.83
C ALA A 205 14.40 5.86 -6.85
N HIS A 206 14.73 6.15 -5.61
CA HIS A 206 14.89 5.14 -4.56
C HIS A 206 14.50 5.67 -3.20
N VAL A 207 14.03 4.78 -2.32
CA VAL A 207 13.63 5.12 -0.96
C VAL A 207 14.79 4.85 -0.02
N GLN A 208 15.08 5.82 0.84
CA GLN A 208 16.05 5.67 1.92
C GLN A 208 15.49 6.34 3.17
N ARG A 209 15.39 5.56 4.25
CA ARG A 209 14.74 5.98 5.50
C ARG A 209 13.31 6.48 5.22
N ASP A 210 13.02 7.71 5.57
CA ASP A 210 11.75 8.43 5.49
C ASP A 210 11.63 9.32 4.25
N SER A 211 12.52 9.15 3.26
CA SER A 211 12.61 10.02 2.09
C SER A 211 12.73 9.25 0.77
N LEU A 212 12.09 9.78 -0.27
CA LEU A 212 12.27 9.37 -1.65
C LEU A 212 13.34 10.26 -2.28
N PHE A 213 14.43 9.64 -2.73
CA PHE A 213 15.50 10.31 -3.43
C PHE A 213 15.30 10.16 -4.94
N LEU A 214 15.25 11.29 -5.64
CA LEU A 214 15.20 11.40 -7.08
C LEU A 214 16.56 11.82 -7.60
N VAL A 215 17.07 11.12 -8.61
CA VAL A 215 18.35 11.41 -9.26
C VAL A 215 18.06 11.92 -10.66
N ALA A 216 18.66 13.05 -11.04
CA ALA A 216 18.44 13.63 -12.37
C ALA A 216 19.20 12.89 -13.47
N ASP A 217 18.63 12.84 -14.67
CA ASP A 217 19.28 12.36 -15.89
C ASP A 217 19.94 13.56 -16.57
N ARG A 218 21.25 13.74 -16.38
CA ARG A 218 22.03 14.90 -16.85
C ARG A 218 23.32 14.45 -17.51
#